data_AF-A0A953SL52-F1
#
_entry.id   AF-A0A953SL52-F1
#
_cell.length_a   1.000
_cell.length_b   1.000
_cell.length_c   1.000
_cell.angle_alpha   90.00
_cell.angle_beta   90.00
_cell.angle_gamma   90.00
#
_symmetry.space_group_name_H-M   'P 1'
#
loop_
_entity.id
_entity.type
_entity.pdbx_description
1 polymer ?
#
loop_
_entity_poly.entity_id
_entity_poly.type
_entity_poly.pdbx_seq_one_letter_code
_entity_poly.pdbx_strand_id
1 'polypeptide(L)'
;VIVGNDDDDQAFPVQTGPGVGEYIVELPAGFAPVDRVMIQNATSEPVAPFTLSAIRVETNRRAEPLIVSQSENVDAALRRAARWANRRGLPIYLGEFGAYSLADMDSRVRWTRAVREAAERNGAAWGYWELAAGFGVYDPAVGQFRAPLLDALMD
;
A
#
# COMPACT_ATOMS: atom_id res chain seq x y z
N VAL A 1 14.99 9.61 18.64
CA VAL A 1 14.15 10.12 17.53
C VAL A 1 13.11 11.05 18.10
N ILE A 2 12.63 12.04 17.37
CA ILE A 2 11.45 12.84 17.73
C ILE A 2 10.29 12.43 16.83
N VAL A 3 9.11 12.28 17.43
CA VAL A 3 7.83 12.05 16.73
C VAL A 3 6.94 13.27 16.97
N GLY A 4 6.50 13.94 15.91
CA GLY A 4 5.73 15.18 16.03
C GLY A 4 4.71 15.38 14.91
N ASN A 5 3.88 16.42 15.07
CA ASN A 5 2.97 16.91 14.04
C ASN A 5 3.71 17.77 13.00
N ASP A 6 2.99 18.18 11.95
CA ASP A 6 3.56 18.93 10.82
C ASP A 6 4.03 20.35 11.17
N ASP A 7 3.48 20.94 12.24
CA ASP A 7 3.77 22.31 12.66
C ASP A 7 4.92 22.40 13.68
N ASP A 8 5.54 21.27 14.04
CA ASP A 8 6.61 21.13 15.03
C ASP A 8 6.29 21.70 16.44
N ASP A 9 5.03 22.05 16.72
CA ASP A 9 4.59 22.62 17.99
C ASP A 9 4.17 21.53 19.00
N GLN A 10 3.97 20.29 18.55
CA GLN A 10 3.70 19.12 19.38
C GLN A 10 4.64 17.96 19.01
N ALA A 11 5.78 17.87 19.69
CA ALA A 11 6.83 16.88 19.46
C ALA A 11 7.17 16.07 20.73
N PHE A 12 7.37 14.76 20.56
CA PHE A 12 7.66 13.82 21.63
C PHE A 12 8.99 13.11 21.39
N PRO A 13 9.95 13.22 22.33
CA PRO A 13 11.21 12.51 22.23
C PRO A 13 11.00 11.02 22.51
N VAL A 14 11.59 10.17 21.67
CA VAL A 14 11.64 8.73 21.80
C VAL A 14 13.09 8.30 21.91
N GLN A 15 13.46 7.75 23.07
CA GLN A 15 14.79 7.20 23.29
C GLN A 15 14.88 5.82 22.63
N THR A 16 15.76 5.70 21.64
CA THR A 16 16.00 4.46 20.90
C THR A 16 17.34 3.84 21.28
N GLY A 17 17.43 2.51 21.24
CA GLY A 17 18.66 1.75 21.44
C GLY A 17 19.12 1.02 20.17
N PRO A 18 20.32 0.43 20.18
CA PRO A 18 20.79 -0.42 19.08
C PRO A 18 19.94 -1.69 18.96
N GLY A 19 19.86 -2.23 17.74
CA GLY A 19 19.12 -3.46 17.44
C GLY A 19 17.67 -3.22 17.01
N VAL A 20 16.89 -4.30 16.96
CA VAL A 20 15.46 -4.26 16.64
C VAL A 20 14.67 -3.91 17.90
N GLY A 21 13.77 -2.93 17.81
CA GLY A 21 12.92 -2.53 18.93
C GLY A 21 11.55 -2.04 18.47
N GLU A 22 10.58 -2.13 19.36
CA GLU A 22 9.25 -1.54 19.23
C GLU A 22 9.15 -0.37 20.22
N TYR A 23 8.64 0.76 19.75
CA TYR A 23 8.54 1.98 20.53
C TYR A 23 7.12 2.53 20.41
N ILE A 24 6.49 2.77 21.56
CA ILE A 24 5.12 3.29 21.64
C ILE A 24 5.18 4.76 22.04
N VAL A 25 4.51 5.61 21.27
CA VAL A 25 4.35 7.04 21.57
C VAL A 25 2.88 7.29 21.89
N GLU A 26 2.60 7.52 23.17
CA GLU A 26 1.27 7.88 23.63
C GLU A 26 1.01 9.36 23.32
N LEU A 27 0.04 9.63 22.44
CA LEU A 27 -0.37 10.99 22.10
C LEU A 27 -1.32 11.51 23.19
N PRO A 28 -1.05 12.68 23.79
CA PRO A 28 -1.86 13.20 24.89
C PRO A 28 -3.25 13.64 24.43
N ALA A 29 -4.18 13.74 25.39
CA ALA A 29 -5.49 14.33 25.12
C ALA A 29 -5.34 15.78 24.61
N GLY A 30 -6.04 16.10 23.51
CA GLY A 30 -5.93 17.42 22.87
C GLY A 30 -4.78 17.56 21.87
N PHE A 31 -4.09 16.46 21.54
CA PHE A 31 -3.22 16.43 20.36
C PHE A 31 -4.02 16.81 19.12
N ALA A 32 -3.52 17.79 18.36
CA ALA A 32 -4.22 18.31 17.19
C ALA A 32 -4.43 17.18 16.16
N PRO A 33 -5.46 17.28 15.30
CA PRO A 33 -5.54 16.40 14.13
C PRO A 33 -4.24 16.46 13.34
N VAL A 34 -3.64 15.31 13.05
CA VAL A 34 -2.38 15.21 12.32
C VAL A 34 -2.62 14.56 10.98
N ASP A 35 -2.26 15.27 9.92
CA ASP A 35 -2.31 14.76 8.54
C ASP A 35 -1.00 14.04 8.17
N ARG A 36 0.12 14.38 8.81
CA ARG A 36 1.40 13.68 8.67
C ARG A 36 2.20 13.62 9.98
N VAL A 37 2.79 12.46 10.23
CA VAL A 37 3.70 12.21 11.35
C VAL A 37 5.14 12.33 10.88
N MET A 38 5.93 13.14 11.57
CA MET A 38 7.36 13.29 11.31
C MET A 38 8.19 12.39 12.23
N ILE A 39 9.27 11.82 11.70
CA ILE A 39 10.25 11.01 12.44
C ILE A 39 11.62 11.61 12.16
N GLN A 40 12.23 12.22 13.19
CA GLN A 40 13.50 12.95 13.04
C GLN A 40 14.60 12.45 13.99
N ASN A 41 15.85 12.47 13.52
CA ASN A 41 16.99 12.35 14.42
C ASN A 41 17.05 13.56 15.38
N ALA A 42 17.14 13.28 16.67
CA ALA A 42 17.09 14.27 17.74
C ALA A 42 18.48 14.67 18.28
N THR A 43 19.55 14.22 17.62
CA THR A 43 20.95 14.51 18.02
C THR A 43 21.58 15.55 17.10
N SER A 44 22.57 16.27 17.61
CA SER A 44 23.40 17.18 16.80
C SER A 44 24.31 16.45 15.82
N GLU A 45 24.61 15.18 16.10
CA GLU A 45 25.45 14.31 15.27
C GLU A 45 24.60 13.38 14.39
N PRO A 46 25.05 13.04 13.17
CA PRO A 46 24.40 12.02 12.35
C PRO A 46 24.38 10.66 13.05
N VAL A 47 23.25 9.95 12.97
CA VAL A 47 23.11 8.56 13.43
C VAL A 47 23.22 7.58 12.26
N ALA A 48 23.61 6.33 12.55
CA ALA A 48 23.62 5.28 11.54
C ALA A 48 22.22 5.08 10.92
N PRO A 49 22.13 4.73 9.61
CA PRO A 49 20.85 4.45 8.97
C PRO A 49 20.09 3.33 9.69
N PHE A 50 18.76 3.43 9.69
CA PHE A 50 17.85 2.43 10.21
C PHE A 50 16.68 2.21 9.25
N THR A 51 16.02 1.06 9.38
CA THR A 51 14.82 0.73 8.61
C THR A 51 13.61 0.74 9.54
N LEU A 52 12.55 1.41 9.12
CA LEU A 52 11.25 1.28 9.77
C LEU A 52 10.52 0.10 9.13
N SER A 53 10.35 -0.97 9.90
CA SER A 53 9.66 -2.18 9.44
C SER A 53 8.14 -2.07 9.52
N ALA A 54 7.64 -1.27 10.47
CA ALA A 54 6.23 -0.98 10.64
C ALA A 54 6.04 0.37 11.34
N ILE A 55 4.99 1.07 10.97
CA ILE A 55 4.42 2.18 11.74
C ILE A 55 2.91 1.96 11.74
N ARG A 56 2.27 2.12 12.90
CA ARG A 56 0.80 2.05 13.03
C ARG A 56 0.32 3.19 13.90
N VAL A 57 -0.88 3.69 13.59
CA VAL A 57 -1.63 4.59 14.46
C VAL A 57 -2.75 3.80 15.10
N GLU A 58 -2.75 3.77 16.42
CA GLU A 58 -3.79 3.11 17.21
C GLU A 58 -4.70 4.14 17.85
N THR A 59 -5.99 3.88 17.74
CA THR A 59 -7.05 4.61 18.42
C THR A 59 -7.88 3.61 19.20
N ASN A 60 -8.74 4.08 20.09
CA ASN A 60 -9.71 3.24 20.80
C ASN A 60 -10.68 2.47 19.88
N ARG A 61 -10.73 2.77 18.57
CA ARG A 61 -11.64 2.15 17.60
C ARG A 61 -10.94 1.33 16.51
N ARG A 62 -9.69 1.63 16.18
CA ARG A 62 -8.95 1.02 15.06
C ARG A 62 -7.45 1.16 15.24
N ALA A 63 -6.72 0.20 14.70
CA ALA A 63 -5.29 0.28 14.42
C ALA A 63 -5.10 0.34 12.90
N GLU A 64 -4.38 1.35 12.40
CA GLU A 64 -4.16 1.56 10.98
C GLU A 64 -2.65 1.61 10.68
N PRO A 65 -2.11 0.75 9.80
CA PRO A 65 -0.71 0.84 9.40
C PRO A 65 -0.45 2.08 8.54
N LEU A 66 0.67 2.77 8.80
CA LEU A 66 1.15 3.90 8.01
C LEU A 66 2.24 3.49 7.00
N ILE A 67 2.96 2.39 7.28
CA ILE A 67 3.84 1.73 6.31
C ILE A 67 3.14 0.46 5.85
N VAL A 68 2.83 0.42 4.56
CA VAL A 68 2.25 -0.74 3.89
C VAL A 68 2.94 -0.94 2.53
N SER A 69 3.01 -2.18 2.10
CA SER A 69 3.36 -2.53 0.72
C SER A 69 2.27 -2.06 -0.25
N GLN A 70 2.62 -1.96 -1.53
CA GLN A 70 1.67 -1.62 -2.58
C GLN A 70 0.52 -2.64 -2.68
N SER A 71 0.82 -3.94 -2.49
CA SER A 71 -0.19 -5.01 -2.50
C SER A 71 -1.15 -4.91 -1.32
N GLU A 72 -0.66 -4.62 -0.12
CA GLU A 72 -1.51 -4.38 1.06
C GLU A 72 -2.42 -3.17 0.87
N ASN A 73 -1.93 -2.11 0.22
CA ASN A 73 -2.74 -0.93 -0.06
C ASN A 73 -3.87 -1.24 -1.07
N VAL A 74 -3.57 -2.00 -2.13
CA VAL A 74 -4.58 -2.45 -3.10
C VAL A 74 -5.63 -3.34 -2.44
N ASP A 75 -5.21 -4.33 -1.64
CA ASP A 75 -6.13 -5.19 -0.91
C ASP A 75 -7.00 -4.39 0.07
N ALA A 76 -6.43 -3.45 0.81
CA ALA A 76 -7.19 -2.61 1.74
C ALA A 76 -8.25 -1.76 1.02
N ALA A 77 -7.95 -1.24 -0.18
CA ALA A 77 -8.90 -0.50 -1.00
C ALA A 77 -10.05 -1.39 -1.48
N LEU A 78 -9.76 -2.57 -2.03
CA LEU A 78 -10.77 -3.52 -2.48
C LEU A 78 -11.59 -4.07 -1.32
N ARG A 79 -10.97 -4.37 -0.18
CA ARG A 79 -11.66 -4.80 1.05
C ARG A 79 -12.63 -3.74 1.56
N ARG A 80 -12.27 -2.47 1.48
CA ARG A 80 -13.18 -1.35 1.82
C ARG A 80 -14.38 -1.29 0.88
N ALA A 81 -14.16 -1.44 -0.43
CA ALA A 81 -15.23 -1.50 -1.42
C ALA A 81 -16.15 -2.71 -1.14
N ALA A 82 -15.58 -3.90 -0.99
CA ALA A 82 -16.31 -5.15 -0.71
C ALA A 82 -17.16 -5.04 0.56
N ARG A 83 -16.62 -4.50 1.66
CA ARG A 83 -17.41 -4.24 2.88
C ARG A 83 -18.61 -3.34 2.61
N TRP A 84 -18.46 -2.30 1.80
CA TRP A 84 -19.56 -1.41 1.44
C TRP A 84 -20.64 -2.13 0.61
N ALA A 85 -20.23 -2.94 -0.36
CA ALA A 85 -21.13 -3.66 -1.26
C ALA A 85 -21.86 -4.80 -0.54
N ASN A 86 -21.17 -5.54 0.34
CA ASN A 86 -21.77 -6.59 1.17
C ASN A 86 -22.88 -6.05 2.07
N ARG A 87 -22.71 -4.86 2.65
CA ARG A 87 -23.77 -4.20 3.45
C ARG A 87 -25.01 -3.84 2.62
N ARG A 88 -24.90 -3.86 1.29
CA ARG A 88 -25.97 -3.49 0.34
C ARG A 88 -26.46 -4.66 -0.51
N GLY A 89 -25.85 -5.84 -0.38
CA GLY A 89 -26.13 -6.98 -1.24
C GLY A 89 -25.82 -6.71 -2.71
N LEU A 90 -24.79 -5.91 -3.00
CA LEU A 90 -24.37 -5.58 -4.37
C LEU A 90 -23.08 -6.32 -4.74
N PRO A 91 -22.92 -6.76 -6.00
CA PRO A 91 -21.64 -7.24 -6.50
C PRO A 91 -20.67 -6.09 -6.79
N ILE A 92 -19.37 -6.41 -6.88
CA ILE A 92 -18.33 -5.49 -7.33
C ILE A 92 -17.69 -6.03 -8.61
N TYR A 93 -17.44 -5.13 -9.54
CA TYR A 93 -16.63 -5.38 -10.72
C TYR A 93 -15.47 -4.37 -10.77
N LEU A 94 -14.23 -4.85 -10.67
CA LEU A 94 -13.03 -4.05 -10.92
C LEU A 94 -12.84 -3.95 -12.44
N GLY A 95 -13.40 -2.88 -13.02
CA GLY A 95 -13.53 -2.78 -14.48
C GLY A 95 -12.22 -2.68 -15.24
N GLU A 96 -11.21 -2.05 -14.67
CA GLU A 96 -9.91 -1.83 -15.31
C GLU A 96 -8.78 -1.87 -14.28
N PHE A 97 -7.75 -2.65 -14.59
CA PHE A 97 -6.48 -2.65 -13.88
C PHE A 97 -5.37 -3.14 -14.83
N GLY A 98 -4.16 -2.58 -14.73
CA GLY A 98 -3.01 -3.03 -15.50
C GLY A 98 -1.76 -2.20 -15.22
N ALA A 99 -0.63 -2.63 -15.77
CA ALA A 99 0.64 -1.94 -15.65
C ALA A 99 1.20 -1.53 -17.03
N TYR A 100 1.51 -0.24 -17.17
CA TYR A 100 1.96 0.38 -18.42
C TYR A 100 3.31 -0.17 -18.89
N SER A 101 3.52 -0.25 -20.21
CA SER A 101 4.68 -0.87 -20.84
C SER A 101 6.01 -0.16 -20.59
N LEU A 102 6.00 1.07 -20.06
CA LEU A 102 7.24 1.74 -19.64
C LEU A 102 7.85 1.12 -18.36
N ALA A 103 7.07 0.39 -17.56
CA ALA A 103 7.59 -0.35 -16.42
C ALA A 103 8.26 -1.66 -16.90
N ASP A 104 9.25 -2.13 -16.14
CA ASP A 104 9.90 -3.43 -16.40
C ASP A 104 8.88 -4.59 -16.28
N MET A 105 9.11 -5.65 -17.06
CA MET A 105 8.16 -6.77 -17.15
C MET A 105 7.92 -7.44 -15.80
N ASP A 106 8.95 -7.60 -14.97
CA ASP A 106 8.82 -8.28 -13.68
C ASP A 106 7.94 -7.46 -12.72
N SER A 107 8.08 -6.14 -12.70
CA SER A 107 7.19 -5.25 -11.96
C SER A 107 5.75 -5.31 -12.48
N ARG A 108 5.55 -5.32 -13.80
CA ARG A 108 4.22 -5.45 -14.40
C ARG A 108 3.55 -6.78 -14.01
N VAL A 109 4.30 -7.88 -14.02
CA VAL A 109 3.84 -9.21 -13.61
C VAL A 109 3.45 -9.24 -12.13
N ARG A 110 4.34 -8.77 -11.24
CA ARG A 110 4.08 -8.73 -9.79
C ARG A 110 2.86 -7.87 -9.47
N TRP A 111 2.77 -6.69 -10.08
CA TRP A 111 1.63 -5.79 -9.88
C TRP A 111 0.33 -6.42 -10.38
N THR A 112 0.33 -6.98 -11.59
CA THR A 112 -0.88 -7.55 -12.22
C THR A 112 -1.44 -8.70 -11.37
N ARG A 113 -0.56 -9.62 -10.95
CA ARG A 113 -0.95 -10.72 -10.05
C ARG A 113 -1.48 -10.19 -8.72
N ALA A 114 -0.78 -9.23 -8.10
CA ALA A 114 -1.19 -8.68 -6.82
C ALA A 114 -2.60 -8.06 -6.86
N VAL A 115 -2.94 -7.33 -7.93
CA VAL A 115 -4.28 -6.73 -8.08
C VAL A 115 -5.34 -7.77 -8.40
N ARG A 116 -5.06 -8.72 -9.31
CA ARG A 116 -5.95 -9.85 -9.62
C ARG A 116 -6.33 -10.59 -8.35
N GLU A 117 -5.33 -11.08 -7.63
CA GLU A 117 -5.57 -11.88 -6.43
C GLU A 117 -6.28 -11.05 -5.34
N ALA A 118 -6.00 -9.75 -5.23
CA ALA A 118 -6.71 -8.89 -4.29
C ALA A 118 -8.18 -8.73 -4.68
N ALA A 119 -8.51 -8.62 -5.98
CA ALA A 119 -9.89 -8.59 -6.44
C ALA A 119 -10.62 -9.89 -6.10
N GLU A 120 -9.99 -11.03 -6.40
CA GLU A 120 -10.53 -12.36 -6.12
C GLU A 120 -10.74 -12.62 -4.63
N ARG A 121 -9.74 -12.31 -3.80
CA ARG A 121 -9.83 -12.41 -2.33
C ARG A 121 -11.01 -11.62 -1.75
N ASN A 122 -11.36 -10.50 -2.38
CA ASN A 122 -12.44 -9.62 -1.94
C ASN A 122 -13.76 -9.87 -2.69
N GLY A 123 -13.86 -10.95 -3.48
CA GLY A 123 -15.08 -11.34 -4.18
C GLY A 123 -15.49 -10.42 -5.33
N ALA A 124 -14.55 -9.64 -5.87
CA ALA A 124 -14.78 -8.78 -7.03
C ALA A 124 -14.41 -9.53 -8.32
N ALA A 125 -15.34 -9.56 -9.28
CA ALA A 125 -14.98 -9.89 -10.65
C ALA A 125 -14.10 -8.78 -11.23
N TRP A 126 -13.31 -9.07 -12.27
CA TRP A 126 -12.30 -8.14 -12.78
C TRP A 126 -12.16 -8.16 -14.30
N GLY A 127 -11.69 -7.03 -14.85
CA GLY A 127 -11.32 -6.87 -16.25
C GLY A 127 -9.92 -6.26 -16.37
N TYR A 128 -9.02 -6.93 -17.10
CA TYR A 128 -7.66 -6.44 -17.31
C TYR A 128 -7.62 -5.36 -18.40
N TRP A 129 -7.01 -4.21 -18.08
CA TRP A 129 -6.70 -3.16 -19.04
C TRP A 129 -5.21 -3.27 -19.41
N GLU A 130 -4.83 -3.63 -20.63
CA GLU A 130 -5.65 -3.77 -21.83
C GLU A 130 -5.22 -4.94 -22.71
N LEU A 131 -5.92 -5.13 -23.84
CA LEU A 131 -5.58 -6.14 -24.82
C LEU A 131 -4.27 -5.82 -25.57
N ALA A 132 -4.19 -4.73 -26.35
CA ALA A 132 -3.18 -4.64 -27.43
C ALA A 132 -2.37 -3.33 -27.56
N ALA A 133 -2.48 -2.37 -26.63
CA ALA A 133 -1.68 -1.14 -26.69
C ALA A 133 -0.70 -1.01 -25.50
N GLY A 134 -0.58 0.17 -24.91
CA GLY A 134 0.41 0.49 -23.88
C GLY A 134 0.38 -0.39 -22.63
N PHE A 135 -0.75 -0.99 -22.27
CA PHE A 135 -0.85 -1.92 -21.14
C PHE A 135 -0.92 -3.39 -21.59
N GLY A 136 -0.96 -3.61 -22.90
CA GLY A 136 -1.42 -4.82 -23.56
C GLY A 136 -0.88 -6.12 -22.97
N VAL A 137 -1.77 -7.08 -22.71
CA VAL A 137 -1.41 -8.50 -22.53
C VAL A 137 -1.10 -9.18 -23.87
N TYR A 138 -1.53 -8.60 -24.98
CA TYR A 138 -1.34 -9.07 -26.35
C TYR A 138 -0.45 -8.11 -27.15
N ASP A 139 0.46 -8.66 -27.93
CA ASP A 139 1.32 -7.93 -28.85
C ASP A 139 0.80 -8.06 -30.28
N PRO A 140 0.19 -7.01 -30.85
CA PRO A 140 -0.37 -7.08 -32.19
C PRO A 140 0.70 -7.11 -33.30
N ALA A 141 1.95 -6.72 -33.01
CA ALA A 141 3.01 -6.72 -34.02
C ALA A 141 3.50 -8.14 -34.32
N VAL A 142 3.53 -9.01 -33.31
CA VAL A 142 3.92 -10.43 -33.46
C VAL A 142 2.73 -11.40 -33.38
N GLY A 143 1.55 -10.90 -33.04
CA GLY A 143 0.31 -11.68 -32.98
C GLY A 143 0.26 -12.68 -31.82
N GLN A 144 0.83 -12.34 -30.66
CA GLN A 144 0.98 -13.26 -29.54
C GLN A 144 0.69 -12.58 -28.19
N PHE A 145 0.24 -13.37 -27.22
CA PHE A 145 0.20 -12.91 -25.83
C PHE A 145 1.61 -12.76 -25.27
N ARG A 146 1.79 -11.74 -24.43
CA ARG A 146 2.95 -11.58 -23.57
C ARG A 146 2.81 -12.60 -22.44
N ALA A 147 3.37 -13.79 -22.65
CA ALA A 147 3.20 -14.95 -21.76
C ALA A 147 3.32 -14.61 -20.26
N PRO A 148 4.31 -13.82 -19.78
CA PRO A 148 4.40 -13.51 -18.36
C PRO A 148 3.18 -12.77 -17.79
N LEU A 149 2.55 -11.89 -18.58
CA LEU A 149 1.34 -11.17 -18.16
C LEU A 149 0.10 -12.05 -18.26
N LEU A 150 0.02 -12.90 -19.28
CA LEU A 150 -1.07 -13.85 -19.40
C LEU A 150 -1.05 -14.83 -18.22
N ASP A 151 0.12 -15.35 -17.86
CA ASP A 151 0.31 -16.23 -16.72
C ASP A 151 -0.12 -15.53 -15.42
N ALA A 152 0.29 -14.27 -15.21
CA ALA A 152 -0.12 -13.48 -14.03
C ALA A 152 -1.64 -13.27 -13.92
N LEU A 153 -2.37 -13.39 -15.03
CA LEU A 153 -3.83 -13.26 -15.10
C LEU A 153 -4.57 -14.59 -14.93
N MET A 154 -3.89 -15.72 -15.14
CA MET A 154 -4.53 -17.03 -15.32
C MET A 154 -3.98 -18.14 -14.41
N ASP A 155 -2.94 -17.87 -13.62
CA ASP A 155 -2.27 -18.84 -12.73
C ASP A 155 -2.99 -19.14 -11.40
#